data_AF-A0A940USW7-F1
#
_entry.id   AF-A0A940USW7-F1
#
_cell.length_a   1.000
_cell.length_b   1.000
_cell.length_c   1.000
_cell.angle_alpha   90.00
_cell.angle_beta   90.00
_cell.angle_gamma   90.00
#
_symmetry.space_group_name_H-M   'P 1'
#
loop_
_entity.id
_entity.type
_entity.pdbx_description
1 polymer ?
#
loop_
_entity_poly.entity_id
_entity_poly.type
_entity_poly.pdbx_seq_one_letter_code
_entity_poly.pdbx_strand_id
1 'polypeptide(L)'
;MYKPHTVEQYKIVKFLKEDQHFAMEHFMLSPLSRSALLLEDRTGAQLAFSYSQGGVTEIPIPAPPDPGEVLAFIRKFRSDPARPWLRSLEEITRWWHMTPNPLRYQQALSLPDDLYRHFLTHPIYAEEVVRQIAGKKYVTEEEYLGIRLWYRNESSPHFWLGSLGVDGTGNLYGLTFRYRLPGAEEIVFYVMDDYFRFMNRDKILHCTEG
;
A
#
# COMPACT_ATOMS: atom_id res chain seq x y z
N MET A 1 -9.75 3.93 -4.49
CA MET A 1 -9.37 4.82 -5.62
C MET A 1 -8.34 5.83 -5.12
N TYR A 2 -7.27 6.07 -5.90
CA TYR A 2 -6.17 6.98 -5.53
C TYR A 2 -6.66 8.39 -5.18
N LYS A 3 -6.08 8.96 -4.12
CA LYS A 3 -6.37 10.33 -3.67
C LYS A 3 -5.23 11.24 -4.16
N PRO A 4 -5.50 12.24 -5.01
CA PRO A 4 -4.47 13.15 -5.48
C PRO A 4 -3.94 14.01 -4.33
N HIS A 5 -2.62 14.18 -4.28
CA HIS A 5 -1.91 14.97 -3.26
C HIS A 5 -1.54 16.38 -3.74
N THR A 6 -1.71 16.67 -5.03
CA THR A 6 -1.45 17.98 -5.63
C THR A 6 -2.62 18.46 -6.49
N VAL A 7 -2.67 19.77 -6.75
CA VAL A 7 -3.68 20.36 -7.64
C VAL A 7 -3.54 19.81 -9.06
N GLU A 8 -2.31 19.64 -9.54
CA GLU A 8 -2.01 19.09 -10.86
C GLU A 8 -2.51 17.65 -11.00
N GLN A 9 -2.25 16.79 -10.02
CA GLN A 9 -2.80 15.43 -10.00
C GLN A 9 -4.32 15.44 -9.93
N TYR A 10 -4.91 16.32 -9.13
CA TYR A 10 -6.37 16.46 -9.08
C TYR A 10 -6.94 16.83 -10.46
N LYS A 11 -6.29 17.71 -11.21
CA LYS A 11 -6.70 18.06 -12.58
C LYS A 11 -6.62 16.85 -13.52
N ILE A 12 -5.59 16.02 -13.41
CA ILE A 12 -5.48 14.77 -14.19
C ILE A 12 -6.60 13.79 -13.82
N VAL A 13 -6.80 13.53 -12.52
CA VAL A 13 -7.88 12.63 -12.05
C VAL A 13 -9.24 13.14 -12.50
N LYS A 14 -9.46 14.45 -12.46
CA LYS A 14 -10.70 15.08 -12.94
C LYS A 14 -10.87 14.85 -14.45
N PHE A 15 -9.85 15.15 -15.25
CA PHE A 15 -9.84 14.91 -16.69
C PHE A 15 -10.19 13.45 -17.02
N LEU A 16 -9.51 12.49 -16.39
CA LEU A 16 -9.75 11.05 -16.63
C LEU A 16 -11.16 10.58 -16.26
N LYS A 17 -11.81 11.23 -15.28
CA LYS A 17 -13.19 10.91 -14.88
C LYS A 17 -14.25 11.55 -15.77
N GLU A 18 -13.95 12.74 -16.29
CA GLU A 18 -14.86 13.48 -17.18
C GLU A 18 -14.81 12.94 -18.61
N ASP A 19 -13.66 12.39 -19.01
CA ASP A 19 -13.48 11.70 -20.27
C ASP A 19 -14.26 10.38 -20.25
N GLN A 20 -15.41 10.33 -20.95
CA GLN A 20 -16.37 9.21 -20.93
C GLN A 20 -15.80 7.87 -21.45
N HIS A 21 -14.51 7.83 -21.77
CA HIS A 21 -13.80 6.69 -22.30
C HIS A 21 -13.15 5.81 -21.22
N PHE A 22 -12.95 6.32 -19.99
CA PHE A 22 -12.31 5.55 -18.92
C PHE A 22 -13.30 5.10 -17.83
N ALA A 23 -13.55 3.80 -17.79
CA ALA A 23 -14.20 3.13 -16.66
C ALA A 23 -13.20 2.99 -15.51
N MET A 24 -13.08 4.03 -14.67
CA MET A 24 -12.04 4.17 -13.64
C MET A 24 -11.97 3.03 -12.63
N GLU A 25 -13.04 2.23 -12.47
CA GLU A 25 -13.08 1.01 -11.66
C GLU A 25 -12.19 -0.14 -12.20
N HIS A 26 -11.76 -0.04 -13.45
CA HIS A 26 -10.88 -1.01 -14.10
C HIS A 26 -9.40 -0.58 -14.11
N PHE A 27 -9.11 0.63 -13.65
CA PHE A 27 -7.76 1.18 -13.67
C PHE A 27 -7.23 1.48 -12.27
N MET A 28 -5.93 1.31 -12.12
CA MET A 28 -5.16 1.79 -10.99
C MET A 28 -4.45 3.09 -11.38
N LEU A 29 -4.44 4.04 -10.47
CA LEU A 29 -3.68 5.27 -10.60
C LEU A 29 -2.51 5.26 -9.64
N SER A 30 -1.33 5.64 -10.11
CA SER A 30 -0.16 5.85 -9.28
C SER A 30 0.58 7.13 -9.67
N PRO A 31 1.16 7.87 -8.72
CA PRO A 31 1.87 9.09 -9.06
C PRO A 31 3.25 8.81 -9.63
N LEU A 32 3.56 9.48 -10.75
CA LEU A 32 4.89 9.53 -11.35
C LEU A 32 5.69 10.73 -10.85
N SER A 33 5.00 11.83 -10.55
CA SER A 33 5.58 13.03 -9.97
C SER A 33 4.49 13.87 -9.29
N ARG A 34 4.85 15.07 -8.83
CA ARG A 34 3.89 16.09 -8.37
C ARG A 34 2.88 16.52 -9.44
N SER A 35 3.17 16.33 -10.73
CA SER A 35 2.34 16.80 -11.84
C SER A 35 2.05 15.73 -12.88
N ALA A 36 2.31 14.46 -12.58
CA ALA A 36 2.07 13.35 -13.49
C ALA A 36 1.56 12.10 -12.76
N LEU A 37 0.65 11.37 -13.43
CA LEU A 37 0.08 10.11 -12.98
C LEU A 37 0.27 9.03 -14.04
N LEU A 38 0.49 7.80 -13.59
CA LEU A 38 0.43 6.58 -14.36
C LEU A 38 -0.95 5.96 -14.18
N LEU A 39 -1.60 5.65 -15.29
CA LEU A 39 -2.82 4.85 -15.37
C LEU A 39 -2.42 3.43 -15.80
N GLU A 40 -2.84 2.42 -15.06
CA GLU A 40 -2.55 1.01 -15.36
C GLU A 40 -3.85 0.20 -15.34
N ASP A 41 -4.06 -0.64 -16.35
CA ASP A 41 -5.22 -1.54 -16.40
C ASP A 41 -4.94 -2.90 -15.75
N ARG A 42 -5.92 -3.81 -15.79
CA ARG A 42 -5.80 -5.16 -15.21
C ARG A 42 -4.84 -6.09 -15.96
N THR A 43 -4.50 -5.76 -17.20
CA THR A 43 -3.54 -6.52 -18.03
C THR A 43 -2.11 -6.03 -17.83
N GLY A 44 -1.93 -4.90 -17.14
CA GLY A 44 -0.63 -4.24 -16.96
C GLY A 44 -0.29 -3.26 -18.08
N ALA A 45 -1.23 -2.95 -18.98
CA ALA A 45 -1.04 -1.89 -19.96
C ALA A 45 -1.06 -0.53 -19.25
N GLN A 46 -0.15 0.36 -19.66
CA GLN A 46 0.13 1.60 -18.95
C GLN A 46 0.05 2.81 -19.87
N LEU A 47 -0.50 3.90 -19.35
CA LEU A 47 -0.46 5.24 -19.94
C LEU A 47 0.03 6.24 -18.88
N ALA A 48 0.78 7.25 -19.30
CA ALA A 48 1.22 8.31 -18.40
C ALA A 48 0.63 9.65 -18.84
N PHE A 49 0.10 10.40 -17.88
CA PHE A 49 -0.47 11.73 -18.09
C PHE A 49 0.27 12.75 -17.25
N SER A 50 0.46 13.94 -17.80
CA SER A 50 0.99 15.09 -17.07
C SER A 50 0.05 16.28 -17.18
N TYR A 51 0.02 17.11 -16.14
CA TYR A 51 -0.59 18.42 -16.20
C TYR A 51 0.51 19.47 -16.33
N SER A 52 0.52 20.19 -17.44
CA SER A 52 1.43 21.28 -17.70
C SER A 52 0.77 22.32 -18.60
N GLN A 53 1.21 23.58 -18.51
CA GLN A 53 0.70 24.67 -19.35
C GLN A 53 -0.83 24.84 -19.35
N GLY A 54 -1.50 24.45 -18.26
CA GLY A 54 -2.95 24.57 -18.11
C GLY A 54 -3.78 23.40 -18.67
N GLY A 55 -3.15 22.37 -19.25
CA GLY A 55 -3.82 21.21 -19.84
C GLY A 55 -3.28 19.88 -19.35
N VAL A 56 -4.07 18.82 -19.55
CA VAL A 56 -3.63 17.42 -19.34
C VAL A 56 -3.20 16.86 -20.70
N THR A 57 -2.01 16.27 -20.76
CA THR A 57 -1.49 15.62 -21.97
C THR A 57 -0.95 14.24 -21.63
N GLU A 58 -1.09 13.29 -22.55
CA GLU A 58 -0.36 12.03 -22.49
C GLU A 58 1.14 12.31 -22.69
N ILE A 59 1.97 11.61 -21.94
CA ILE A 59 3.44 11.68 -22.01
C ILE A 59 4.01 10.26 -22.11
N PRO A 60 5.23 10.09 -22.65
CA PRO A 60 5.90 8.80 -22.55
C PRO A 60 6.12 8.42 -21.08
N ILE A 61 5.98 7.13 -20.77
CA ILE A 61 6.28 6.60 -19.44
C ILE A 61 7.77 6.84 -19.16
N PRO A 62 8.12 7.48 -18.02
CA PRO A 62 9.50 7.79 -17.72
C PRO A 62 10.31 6.50 -17.55
N ALA A 63 11.56 6.52 -18.06
CA ALA A 63 12.50 5.43 -17.85
C ALA A 63 12.67 5.15 -16.34
N PRO A 64 12.93 3.89 -15.95
CA PRO A 64 13.33 3.59 -14.58
C PRO A 64 14.54 4.43 -14.16
N PRO A 65 14.59 4.90 -12.90
CA PRO A 65 15.76 5.59 -12.41
C PRO A 65 16.97 4.65 -12.42
N ASP A 66 18.17 5.21 -12.62
CA ASP A 66 19.40 4.45 -12.61
C ASP A 66 19.63 3.81 -11.22
N PRO A 67 19.86 2.49 -11.13
CA PRO A 67 20.06 1.83 -9.84
C PRO A 67 21.25 2.39 -9.04
N GLY A 68 22.31 2.84 -9.72
CA GLY A 68 23.48 3.47 -9.10
C GLY A 68 23.14 4.82 -8.48
N GLU A 69 22.39 5.65 -9.20
CA GLU A 69 21.88 6.93 -8.71
C GLU A 69 20.96 6.76 -7.50
N VAL A 70 20.03 5.81 -7.56
CA VAL A 70 19.12 5.49 -6.45
C VAL A 70 19.92 5.06 -5.21
N LEU A 71 20.90 4.17 -5.38
CA LEU A 71 21.73 3.69 -4.29
C LEU A 71 22.59 4.82 -3.68
N ALA A 72 23.17 5.67 -4.52
CA ALA A 72 23.94 6.83 -4.09
C ALA A 72 23.07 7.82 -3.31
N PHE A 73 21.85 8.09 -3.79
CA PHE A 73 20.87 8.93 -3.11
C PHE A 73 20.50 8.35 -1.74
N ILE A 74 20.14 7.07 -1.65
CA ILE A 74 19.76 6.42 -0.38
C ILE A 74 20.92 6.47 0.62
N ARG A 75 22.16 6.20 0.18
CA ARG A 75 23.34 6.29 1.03
C ARG A 75 23.53 7.70 1.58
N LYS A 76 23.48 8.70 0.70
CA LYS A 76 23.60 10.12 1.07
C LYS A 76 22.50 10.53 2.06
N PHE A 77 21.24 10.22 1.73
CA PHE A 77 20.08 10.52 2.58
C PHE A 77 20.18 9.87 3.96
N ARG A 78 20.67 8.62 4.04
CA ARG A 78 20.89 7.93 5.33
C ARG A 78 22.04 8.53 6.13
N SER A 79 23.10 9.01 5.48
CA SER A 79 24.24 9.65 6.15
C SER A 79 23.97 11.09 6.60
N ASP A 80 22.91 11.73 6.10
CA ASP A 80 22.58 13.11 6.45
C ASP A 80 21.99 13.20 7.88
N PRO A 81 22.67 13.88 8.83
CA PRO A 81 22.15 14.06 10.18
C PRO A 81 20.90 14.97 10.23
N ALA A 82 20.68 15.80 9.21
CA ALA A 82 19.52 16.67 9.09
C ALA A 82 18.35 16.02 8.32
N ARG A 83 18.43 14.72 8.00
CA ARG A 83 17.36 14.01 7.30
C ARG A 83 16.03 14.11 8.07
N PRO A 84 14.90 14.31 7.36
CA PRO A 84 13.60 14.39 8.02
C PRO A 84 13.24 13.06 8.67
N TRP A 85 12.57 13.14 9.82
CA TRP A 85 11.99 12.00 10.50
C TRP A 85 10.54 11.87 10.02
N LEU A 86 10.26 10.86 9.18
CA LEU A 86 8.94 10.65 8.56
C LEU A 86 8.20 9.48 9.24
N ARG A 87 7.03 9.75 9.85
CA ARG A 87 6.21 8.84 10.70
C ARG A 87 5.22 7.99 9.97
N SER A 88 4.79 8.43 8.80
CA SER A 88 3.65 7.85 8.11
C SER A 88 3.85 7.84 6.61
N LEU A 89 3.09 7.00 5.93
CA LEU A 89 3.07 6.96 4.47
C LEU A 89 2.63 8.32 3.88
N GLU A 90 1.76 9.05 4.58
CA GLU A 90 1.34 10.40 4.18
C GLU A 90 2.49 11.42 4.28
N GLU A 91 3.28 11.38 5.36
CA GLU A 91 4.46 12.25 5.49
C GLU A 91 5.51 11.94 4.43
N ILE A 92 5.76 10.65 4.14
CA ILE A 92 6.64 10.22 3.06
C ILE A 92 6.13 10.72 1.72
N THR A 93 4.83 10.63 1.47
CA THR A 93 4.20 11.10 0.23
C THR A 93 4.39 12.59 0.02
N ARG A 94 4.14 13.40 1.06
CA ARG A 94 4.36 14.86 1.01
C ARG A 94 5.82 15.20 0.78
N TRP A 95 6.73 14.55 1.50
CA TRP A 95 8.17 14.74 1.33
C TRP A 95 8.61 14.41 -0.10
N TRP A 96 8.15 13.28 -0.64
CA TRP A 96 8.47 12.82 -1.99
C TRP A 96 8.00 13.80 -3.07
N HIS A 97 6.83 14.40 -2.91
CA HIS A 97 6.31 15.41 -3.85
C HIS A 97 7.07 16.75 -3.82
N MET A 98 7.59 17.13 -2.64
CA MET A 98 8.19 18.45 -2.42
C MET A 98 9.70 18.46 -2.53
N THR A 99 10.34 17.29 -2.48
CA THR A 99 11.80 17.15 -2.45
C THR A 99 12.29 16.49 -3.73
N PRO A 100 13.21 17.11 -4.49
CA PRO A 100 13.86 16.46 -5.62
C PRO A 100 14.53 15.16 -5.17
N ASN A 101 14.13 14.05 -5.77
CA ASN A 101 14.68 12.73 -5.47
C ASN A 101 14.55 11.81 -6.70
N PRO A 102 15.46 10.85 -6.90
CA PRO A 102 15.41 9.92 -8.02
C PRO A 102 14.48 8.72 -7.77
N LEU A 103 13.80 8.65 -6.63
CA LEU A 103 13.01 7.48 -6.26
C LEU A 103 11.67 7.49 -6.98
N ARG A 104 11.27 6.31 -7.48
CA ARG A 104 9.86 6.06 -7.79
C ARG A 104 9.04 6.12 -6.49
N TYR A 105 7.76 6.45 -6.60
CA TYR A 105 6.90 6.58 -5.43
C TYR A 105 6.86 5.30 -4.56
N GLN A 106 6.74 4.13 -5.17
CA GLN A 106 6.82 2.84 -4.47
C GLN A 106 8.15 2.66 -3.71
N GLN A 107 9.28 3.07 -4.31
CA GLN A 107 10.59 3.00 -3.66
C GLN A 107 10.67 3.95 -2.45
N ALA A 108 10.12 5.15 -2.57
CA ALA A 108 10.07 6.10 -1.46
C ALA A 108 9.26 5.56 -0.27
N LEU A 109 8.13 4.90 -0.54
CA LEU A 109 7.31 4.25 0.49
C LEU A 109 7.92 2.95 1.04
N SER A 110 8.91 2.37 0.34
CA SER A 110 9.49 1.05 0.68
C SER A 110 8.44 -0.05 0.84
N LEU A 111 7.39 -0.02 0.02
CA LEU A 111 6.33 -1.03 0.02
C LEU A 111 6.60 -2.11 -1.04
N PRO A 112 6.41 -3.40 -0.72
CA PRO A 112 6.33 -4.46 -1.72
C PRO A 112 5.13 -4.23 -2.65
N ASP A 113 5.11 -4.91 -3.80
CA ASP A 113 4.13 -4.67 -4.86
C ASP A 113 2.67 -4.84 -4.39
N ASP A 114 2.38 -5.94 -3.71
CA ASP A 114 1.06 -6.25 -3.13
C ASP A 114 0.55 -5.12 -2.21
N LEU A 115 1.38 -4.66 -1.27
CA LEU A 115 1.03 -3.59 -0.36
C LEU A 115 0.96 -2.22 -1.05
N TYR A 116 1.79 -1.97 -2.06
CA TYR A 116 1.74 -0.71 -2.82
C TYR A 116 0.45 -0.60 -3.61
N ARG A 117 0.06 -1.66 -4.33
CA ARG A 117 -1.22 -1.70 -5.05
C ARG A 117 -2.41 -1.57 -4.11
N HIS A 118 -2.36 -2.24 -2.94
CA HIS A 118 -3.39 -2.11 -1.91
C HIS A 118 -3.46 -0.67 -1.38
N PHE A 119 -2.32 -0.04 -1.08
CA PHE A 119 -2.23 1.35 -0.63
C PHE A 119 -2.81 2.37 -1.62
N LEU A 120 -2.62 2.18 -2.92
CA LEU A 120 -3.17 3.08 -3.95
C LEU A 120 -4.71 2.97 -4.07
N THR A 121 -5.27 1.83 -3.68
CA THR A 121 -6.68 1.49 -3.94
C THR A 121 -7.54 1.57 -2.68
N HIS A 122 -6.96 1.37 -1.49
CA HIS A 122 -7.67 1.26 -0.21
C HIS A 122 -7.20 2.33 0.80
N PRO A 123 -8.08 2.79 1.70
CA PRO A 123 -7.65 3.59 2.84
C PRO A 123 -6.83 2.74 3.82
N ILE A 124 -5.92 3.39 4.53
CA ILE A 124 -5.26 2.77 5.70
C ILE A 124 -6.32 2.61 6.80
N TYR A 125 -6.41 1.41 7.39
CA TYR A 125 -7.34 1.14 8.48
C TYR A 125 -7.02 1.94 9.74
N ALA A 126 -8.05 2.25 10.52
CA ALA A 126 -7.89 2.70 11.90
C ALA A 126 -7.57 1.50 12.82
N GLU A 127 -6.97 1.76 13.98
CA GLU A 127 -6.59 0.70 14.94
C GLU A 127 -7.81 -0.15 15.36
N GLU A 128 -8.96 0.48 15.59
CA GLU A 128 -10.19 -0.21 16.00
C GLU A 128 -10.68 -1.20 14.94
N VAL A 129 -10.56 -0.82 13.66
CA VAL A 129 -10.91 -1.68 12.52
C VAL A 129 -9.95 -2.85 12.45
N VAL A 130 -8.66 -2.62 12.64
CA VAL A 130 -7.65 -3.70 12.68
C VAL A 130 -7.94 -4.69 13.81
N ARG A 131 -8.28 -4.19 15.00
CA ARG A 131 -8.66 -5.04 16.14
C ARG A 131 -9.89 -5.88 15.84
N GLN A 132 -10.91 -5.28 15.22
CA GLN A 132 -12.13 -5.99 14.83
C GLN A 132 -11.84 -7.09 13.80
N ILE A 133 -11.07 -6.78 12.76
CA ILE A 133 -10.70 -7.74 11.71
C ILE A 133 -9.90 -8.89 12.31
N ALA A 134 -8.81 -8.60 13.03
CA ALA A 134 -7.98 -9.63 13.66
C ALA A 134 -8.78 -10.47 14.67
N GLY A 135 -9.74 -9.86 15.36
CA GLY A 135 -10.65 -10.52 16.30
C GLY A 135 -11.55 -11.59 15.67
N LYS A 136 -11.78 -11.55 14.35
CA LYS A 136 -12.59 -12.56 13.62
C LYS A 136 -11.96 -13.95 13.62
N LYS A 137 -10.69 -14.08 14.00
CA LYS A 137 -9.85 -15.31 13.93
C LYS A 137 -9.54 -15.82 12.53
N TYR A 138 -10.38 -15.56 11.54
CA TYR A 138 -10.15 -15.89 10.14
C TYR A 138 -10.16 -14.58 9.33
N VAL A 139 -9.02 -14.25 8.75
CA VAL A 139 -8.78 -12.99 8.05
C VAL A 139 -8.55 -13.31 6.58
N THR A 140 -9.28 -12.64 5.69
CA THR A 140 -9.08 -12.78 4.24
C THR A 140 -7.71 -12.24 3.83
N GLU A 141 -7.20 -12.65 2.67
CA GLU A 141 -5.93 -12.12 2.15
C GLU A 141 -5.96 -10.59 1.98
N GLU A 142 -7.09 -10.04 1.51
CA GLU A 142 -7.30 -8.60 1.36
C GLU A 142 -7.30 -7.87 2.71
N GLU A 143 -8.00 -8.40 3.70
CA GLU A 143 -7.98 -7.84 5.05
C GLU A 143 -6.59 -7.89 5.67
N TYR A 144 -5.84 -8.97 5.43
CA TYR A 144 -4.48 -9.11 5.90
C TYR A 144 -3.52 -8.10 5.26
N LEU A 145 -3.69 -7.78 3.96
CA LEU A 145 -2.97 -6.66 3.32
C LEU A 145 -3.27 -5.33 4.02
N GLY A 146 -4.53 -5.09 4.39
CA GLY A 146 -4.92 -3.88 5.13
C GLY A 146 -4.30 -3.81 6.53
N ILE A 147 -4.25 -4.93 7.27
CA ILE A 147 -3.55 -5.01 8.57
C ILE A 147 -2.04 -4.74 8.40
N ARG A 148 -1.40 -5.36 7.40
CA ARG A 148 0.01 -5.13 7.11
C ARG A 148 0.28 -3.67 6.74
N LEU A 149 -0.61 -3.04 5.98
CA LEU A 149 -0.48 -1.63 5.60
C LEU A 149 -0.61 -0.71 6.81
N TRP A 150 -1.60 -0.93 7.68
CA TRP A 150 -1.73 -0.23 8.96
C TRP A 150 -0.47 -0.38 9.81
N TYR A 151 0.03 -1.60 9.98
CA TYR A 151 1.24 -1.88 10.77
C TYR A 151 2.48 -1.18 10.21
N ARG A 152 2.59 -1.04 8.88
CA ARG A 152 3.68 -0.28 8.24
C ARG A 152 3.54 1.23 8.40
N ASN A 153 2.32 1.73 8.46
CA ASN A 153 2.06 3.16 8.63
C ASN A 153 2.22 3.61 10.08
N GLU A 154 1.76 2.82 11.04
CA GLU A 154 1.93 3.07 12.46
C GLU A 154 3.38 2.78 12.85
N SER A 155 4.25 3.80 12.78
CA SER A 155 5.66 3.73 13.17
C SER A 155 5.84 3.66 14.71
N SER A 156 5.15 2.72 15.35
CA SER A 156 5.21 2.49 16.79
C SER A 156 5.98 1.22 17.11
N PRO A 157 7.05 1.28 17.94
CA PRO A 157 7.78 0.09 18.39
C PRO A 157 6.95 -0.77 19.36
N HIS A 158 5.76 -0.31 19.75
CA HIS A 158 4.84 -0.99 20.66
C HIS A 158 3.75 -1.78 19.93
N PHE A 159 3.84 -1.91 18.61
CA PHE A 159 3.05 -2.87 17.86
C PHE A 159 3.97 -3.99 17.37
N TRP A 160 3.46 -5.22 17.34
CA TRP A 160 4.15 -6.34 16.72
C TRP A 160 3.17 -7.13 15.84
N LEU A 161 3.55 -7.35 14.59
CA LEU A 161 2.84 -8.23 13.67
C LEU A 161 3.84 -9.25 13.11
N GLY A 162 3.55 -10.53 13.27
CA GLY A 162 4.43 -11.60 12.80
C GLY A 162 3.75 -12.95 12.67
N SER A 163 4.40 -13.86 11.94
CA SER A 163 3.96 -15.26 11.85
C SER A 163 4.26 -15.97 13.17
N LEU A 164 3.31 -16.79 13.61
CA LEU A 164 3.44 -17.70 14.75
C LEU A 164 3.68 -19.15 14.30
N GLY A 165 3.74 -19.40 12.99
CA GLY A 165 3.95 -20.70 12.38
C GLY A 165 2.80 -21.12 11.48
N VAL A 166 2.77 -22.43 11.19
CA VAL A 166 1.79 -23.09 10.34
C VAL A 166 1.32 -24.36 11.05
N ASP A 167 0.03 -24.65 11.00
CA ASP A 167 -0.56 -25.85 11.55
C ASP A 167 -1.56 -26.50 10.58
N GLY A 168 -2.27 -27.54 11.03
CA GLY A 168 -3.27 -28.26 10.22
C GLY A 168 -4.49 -27.45 9.79
N THR A 169 -4.61 -26.21 10.27
CA THR A 169 -5.67 -25.26 9.89
C THR A 169 -5.16 -24.24 8.87
N GLY A 170 -3.95 -23.69 9.05
CA GLY A 170 -3.41 -22.69 8.13
C GLY A 170 -2.19 -21.94 8.66
N ASN A 171 -1.83 -20.85 8.00
CA ASN A 171 -0.80 -19.92 8.46
C ASN A 171 -1.33 -19.07 9.61
N LEU A 172 -0.65 -19.11 10.75
CA LEU A 172 -1.01 -18.43 11.99
C LEU A 172 -0.20 -17.15 12.16
N TYR A 173 -0.88 -16.07 12.53
CA TYR A 173 -0.26 -14.76 12.79
C TYR A 173 -0.68 -14.22 14.15
N GLY A 174 0.24 -13.50 14.77
CA GLY A 174 0.02 -12.76 16.00
C GLY A 174 0.12 -11.27 15.74
N LEU A 175 -0.85 -10.53 16.28
CA LEU A 175 -0.85 -9.08 16.36
C LEU A 175 -0.88 -8.66 17.83
N THR A 176 0.21 -8.07 18.30
CA THR A 176 0.35 -7.60 19.67
C THR A 176 0.26 -6.09 19.74
N PHE A 177 -0.70 -5.59 20.51
CA PHE A 177 -0.78 -4.20 20.93
C PHE A 177 -0.02 -4.01 22.24
N ARG A 178 0.62 -2.86 22.41
CA ARG A 178 1.46 -2.56 23.58
C ARG A 178 2.58 -3.59 23.76
N TYR A 179 3.18 -4.04 22.66
CA TYR A 179 4.32 -4.95 22.64
C TYR A 179 5.45 -4.43 23.55
N ARG A 180 5.96 -5.32 24.41
CA ARG A 180 6.96 -5.04 25.47
C ARG A 180 6.52 -4.03 26.54
N LEU A 181 5.23 -3.79 26.68
CA LEU A 181 4.66 -2.98 27.76
C LEU A 181 3.71 -3.83 28.64
N PRO A 182 3.48 -3.44 29.90
CA PRO A 182 2.45 -4.04 30.73
C PRO A 182 1.06 -3.93 30.08
N GLY A 183 0.25 -4.98 30.21
CA GLY A 183 -1.06 -5.05 29.56
C GLY A 183 -0.97 -5.21 28.04
N ALA A 184 0.04 -5.95 27.55
CA ALA A 184 0.11 -6.34 26.14
C ALA A 184 -1.10 -7.19 25.78
N GLU A 185 -1.72 -6.86 24.65
CA GLU A 185 -2.90 -7.54 24.13
C GLU A 185 -2.50 -8.26 22.85
N GLU A 186 -2.52 -9.59 22.87
CA GLU A 186 -2.22 -10.41 21.71
C GLU A 186 -3.51 -10.95 21.08
N ILE A 187 -3.67 -10.67 19.78
CA ILE A 187 -4.72 -11.24 18.95
C ILE A 187 -4.08 -12.19 17.96
N VAL A 188 -4.50 -13.45 18.02
CA VAL A 188 -4.06 -14.51 17.10
C VAL A 188 -5.14 -14.80 16.07
N PHE A 189 -4.77 -14.88 14.79
CA PHE A 189 -5.66 -15.16 13.66
C PHE A 189 -4.97 -15.97 12.55
N TYR A 190 -5.78 -16.67 11.76
CA TYR A 190 -5.37 -17.34 10.53
C TYR A 190 -5.61 -16.45 9.32
N VAL A 191 -4.72 -16.52 8.33
CA VAL A 191 -4.96 -15.93 7.01
C VAL A 191 -5.59 -17.00 6.11
N MET A 192 -6.71 -16.65 5.48
CA MET A 192 -7.46 -17.52 4.57
C MET A 192 -6.83 -17.56 3.17
N ASP A 193 -5.54 -17.89 3.11
CA ASP A 193 -4.77 -18.07 1.87
C ASP A 193 -5.03 -19.43 1.22
N ASP A 194 -4.29 -19.72 0.14
CA ASP A 194 -4.41 -20.99 -0.59
C ASP A 194 -4.11 -22.21 0.28
N TYR A 195 -3.20 -22.09 1.25
CA TYR A 195 -2.90 -23.18 2.16
C TYR A 195 -4.08 -23.42 3.12
N PHE A 196 -4.64 -22.38 3.71
CA PHE A 196 -5.86 -22.49 4.52
C PHE A 196 -7.01 -23.12 3.71
N ARG A 197 -7.24 -22.66 2.48
CA ARG A 197 -8.29 -23.22 1.60
C ARG A 197 -8.03 -24.68 1.29
N PHE A 198 -6.78 -25.07 1.04
CA PHE A 198 -6.39 -26.45 0.80
C PHE A 198 -6.66 -27.35 2.02
N MET A 199 -6.28 -26.90 3.22
CA MET A 199 -6.46 -27.68 4.45
C MET A 199 -7.92 -27.79 4.90
N ASN A 200 -8.78 -26.84 4.50
CA ASN A 200 -10.17 -26.76 4.94
C ASN A 200 -11.20 -26.98 3.83
N ARG A 201 -10.82 -27.59 2.69
CA ARG A 201 -11.72 -27.83 1.53
C ARG A 201 -13.07 -28.43 1.93
N ASP A 202 -13.03 -29.48 2.76
CA ASP A 202 -14.23 -30.21 3.16
C ASP A 202 -15.12 -29.40 4.12
N LYS A 203 -14.54 -28.50 4.91
CA LYS A 203 -15.28 -27.64 5.86
C LYS A 203 -15.94 -26.45 5.17
N ILE A 204 -15.37 -25.97 4.05
CA ILE A 204 -15.90 -24.82 3.30
C ILE A 204 -17.11 -25.23 2.44
N LEU A 205 -17.12 -26.45 1.89
CA LEU A 205 -18.21 -26.97 1.06
C LEU A 205 -19.53 -27.17 1.82
N HIS A 206 -19.48 -27.45 3.12
CA HIS A 206 -20.69 -27.66 3.94
C HIS A 206 -21.35 -26.37 4.44
N CYS A 207 -20.75 -25.19 4.23
CA CYS A 207 -21.35 -23.90 4.59
C CYS A 207 -22.14 -23.24 3.45
N THR A 208 -22.10 -23.79 2.22
CA THR A 208 -22.81 -23.25 1.05
C THR A 208 -24.08 -24.01 0.68
N GLU A 209 -24.47 -25.03 1.46
CA GLU A 209 -25.70 -25.82 1.25
C GLU A 209 -26.72 -25.67 2.40
N GLY A 210 -26.62 -24.62 3.23
CA GLY A 210 -27.53 -24.33 4.34
C GLY A 210 -28.38 -23.08 4.15
#